data_AF-A0A640VLV9-F1
#
_entry.id   AF-A0A640VLV9-F1
#
_cell.length_a   1.000
_cell.length_b   1.000
_cell.length_c   1.000
_cell.angle_alpha   90.00
_cell.angle_beta   90.00
_cell.angle_gamma   90.00
#
_symmetry.space_group_name_H-M   'P 1'
#
loop_
_entity.id
_entity.type
_entity.pdbx_description
1 polymer ?
#
loop_
_entity_poly.entity_id
_entity_poly.type
_entity_poly.pdbx_seq_one_letter_code
_entity_poly.pdbx_strand_id
1 'polypeptide(L)'
;MIARCVLAALICVAGALPGSAGQKIYSGEEAAALRCANALAFTAVALESTGRISQLEKDVMLDITARILVEHVSGNWQQKKAALRVVRDRRDGVQTLDDFRRFATQCLVQFPTN
;
A
#
# COMPACT_ATOMS: atom_id res chain seq x y z
N MET A 1 57.23 -20.64 -29.23
CA MET A 1 56.70 -20.85 -30.59
C MET A 1 55.19 -20.69 -30.57
N ILE A 2 54.68 -19.63 -31.21
CA ILE A 2 53.43 -19.56 -32.00
C ILE A 2 52.15 -19.99 -31.25
N ALA A 3 51.45 -19.07 -30.58
CA ALA A 3 50.38 -18.23 -31.15
C ALA A 3 49.34 -19.04 -31.93
N ARG A 4 48.14 -19.24 -31.35
CA ARG A 4 46.93 -19.48 -32.13
C ARG A 4 45.67 -19.07 -31.36
N CYS A 5 45.24 -17.85 -31.67
CA CYS A 5 43.88 -17.36 -31.49
C CYS A 5 42.87 -18.32 -32.12
N VAL A 6 41.80 -18.68 -31.39
CA VAL A 6 40.47 -18.81 -31.99
C VAL A 6 39.44 -18.21 -31.02
N LEU A 7 38.89 -17.11 -31.49
CA LEU A 7 37.73 -16.37 -31.01
C LEU A 7 36.46 -17.15 -31.40
N ALA A 8 35.47 -17.28 -30.51
CA ALA A 8 34.03 -17.53 -30.77
C ALA A 8 33.44 -18.40 -29.64
N ALA A 9 32.30 -18.13 -29.02
CA ALA A 9 31.34 -17.05 -29.08
C ALA A 9 30.66 -17.05 -27.70
N LEU A 10 30.79 -15.96 -26.94
CA LEU A 10 29.99 -15.77 -25.74
C LEU A 10 28.55 -15.49 -26.20
N ILE A 11 27.73 -16.55 -26.22
CA ILE A 11 26.29 -16.44 -26.35
C ILE A 11 25.80 -15.78 -25.05
N CYS A 12 25.64 -14.46 -25.08
CA CYS A 12 24.85 -13.74 -24.09
C CYS A 12 23.39 -14.18 -24.24
N VAL A 13 23.03 -15.31 -23.62
CA VAL A 13 21.63 -15.56 -23.28
C VAL A 13 21.26 -14.44 -22.31
N ALA A 14 20.62 -13.39 -22.83
CA ALA A 14 19.92 -12.41 -22.03
C ALA A 14 18.77 -13.15 -21.35
N GLY A 15 19.08 -13.81 -20.23
CA GLY A 15 18.08 -14.28 -19.29
C GLY A 15 17.30 -13.05 -18.87
N ALA A 16 16.05 -12.98 -19.30
CA ALA A 16 15.07 -12.09 -18.70
C ALA A 16 14.98 -12.50 -17.23
N LEU A 17 15.79 -11.85 -16.39
CA LEU A 17 15.64 -11.93 -14.94
C LEU A 17 14.20 -11.48 -14.65
N PRO A 18 13.37 -12.30 -13.99
CA PRO A 18 12.10 -11.81 -13.50
C PRO A 18 12.45 -10.64 -12.60
N GLY A 19 12.04 -9.43 -13.00
CA GLY A 19 12.33 -8.23 -12.25
C GLY A 19 11.83 -8.43 -10.83
N SER A 20 12.77 -8.59 -9.89
CA SER A 20 12.50 -8.50 -8.47
C SER A 20 11.81 -7.16 -8.30
N ALA A 21 10.49 -7.16 -8.12
CA ALA A 21 9.75 -5.97 -7.76
C ALA A 21 10.36 -5.52 -6.43
N GLY A 22 11.32 -4.58 -6.50
CA GLY A 22 12.13 -4.17 -5.37
C GLY A 22 11.21 -3.83 -4.21
N GLN A 23 11.57 -4.30 -3.02
CA GLN A 23 10.80 -4.06 -1.82
C GLN A 23 10.80 -2.54 -1.57
N LYS A 24 9.76 -1.85 -2.04
CA LYS A 24 9.62 -0.41 -1.88
C LYS A 24 9.45 -0.11 -0.39
N ILE A 25 10.32 0.74 0.13
CA ILE A 25 10.21 1.28 1.47
C ILE A 25 9.35 2.53 1.37
N TYR A 26 8.23 2.54 2.09
CA TYR A 26 7.35 3.70 2.22
C TYR A 26 7.74 4.45 3.49
N SER A 27 8.04 5.75 3.36
CA SER A 27 8.48 6.61 4.45
C SER A 27 7.82 7.99 4.37
N GLY A 28 7.93 8.78 5.44
CA GLY A 28 7.39 10.14 5.48
C GLY A 28 5.89 10.19 5.17
N GLU A 29 5.51 11.02 4.20
CA GLU A 29 4.11 11.22 3.79
C GLU A 29 3.46 9.94 3.25
N GLU A 30 4.16 9.13 2.45
CA GLU A 30 3.58 7.88 1.92
C GLU A 30 3.23 6.90 3.04
N ALA A 31 4.09 6.83 4.08
CA ALA A 31 3.83 5.99 5.25
C ALA A 31 2.66 6.53 6.10
N ALA A 32 2.49 7.85 6.18
CA ALA A 32 1.36 8.48 6.84
C ALA A 32 0.05 8.24 6.05
N ALA A 33 0.07 8.37 4.73
CA ALA A 33 -1.06 8.07 3.85
C ALA A 33 -1.48 6.60 3.98
N LEU A 34 -0.54 5.67 4.00
CA LEU A 34 -0.81 4.23 4.22
C LEU A 34 -1.48 3.95 5.58
N ARG A 35 -1.00 4.59 6.66
CA ARG A 35 -1.65 4.48 7.99
C ARG A 35 -3.06 5.04 7.97
N CYS A 36 -3.24 6.18 7.30
CA CYS A 36 -4.52 6.85 7.18
C CYS A 36 -5.54 6.01 6.40
N ALA A 37 -5.16 5.56 5.21
CA ALA A 37 -5.94 4.66 4.37
C ALA A 37 -6.35 3.39 5.13
N ASN A 38 -5.41 2.76 5.85
CA ASN A 38 -5.72 1.56 6.64
C ASN A 38 -6.70 1.85 7.79
N ALA A 39 -6.55 2.99 8.47
CA ALA A 39 -7.46 3.39 9.53
C ALA A 39 -8.88 3.61 9.00
N LEU A 40 -9.03 4.27 7.85
CA LEU A 40 -10.32 4.53 7.23
C LEU A 40 -11.02 3.23 6.81
N ALA A 41 -10.31 2.34 6.09
CA ALA A 41 -10.88 1.05 5.68
C ALA A 41 -11.25 0.15 6.86
N PHE A 42 -10.39 0.04 7.87
CA PHE A 42 -10.69 -0.75 9.06
C PHE A 42 -11.95 -0.22 9.78
N THR A 43 -12.05 1.10 9.89
CA THR A 43 -13.21 1.77 10.51
C THR A 43 -14.49 1.45 9.78
N ALA A 44 -14.49 1.58 8.44
CA ALA A 44 -15.66 1.32 7.62
C ALA A 44 -16.18 -0.11 7.85
N VAL A 45 -15.28 -1.09 7.85
CA VAL A 45 -15.60 -2.50 8.11
C VAL A 45 -16.12 -2.70 9.54
N ALA A 46 -15.47 -2.11 10.54
CA ALA A 46 -15.89 -2.26 11.93
C ALA A 46 -17.27 -1.64 12.21
N LEU A 47 -17.53 -0.43 11.69
CA LEU A 47 -18.83 0.23 11.86
C LEU A 47 -19.96 -0.54 11.15
N GLU A 48 -19.71 -1.04 9.95
CA GLU A 48 -20.70 -1.84 9.22
C GLU A 48 -21.01 -3.16 9.94
N SER A 49 -19.98 -3.84 10.47
CA SER A 49 -20.16 -5.07 11.26
C SER A 49 -21.00 -4.91 12.53
N THR A 50 -21.14 -3.68 13.02
CA THR A 50 -21.97 -3.33 14.19
C THR A 50 -23.30 -2.68 13.81
N GLY A 51 -23.63 -2.63 12.52
CA GLY A 51 -24.83 -2.00 11.99
C GLY A 51 -24.87 -0.47 12.17
N ARG A 52 -23.73 0.17 12.42
CA ARG A 52 -23.64 1.62 12.63
C ARG A 52 -23.63 2.42 11.34
N ILE A 53 -23.20 1.79 10.25
CA ILE A 53 -23.30 2.31 8.89
C ILE A 53 -23.81 1.20 7.98
N SER A 54 -24.45 1.58 6.87
CA SER A 54 -24.87 0.68 5.82
C SER A 54 -23.69 0.13 5.00
N GLN A 55 -23.96 -0.94 4.26
CA GLN A 55 -23.03 -1.48 3.26
C GLN A 55 -22.60 -0.41 2.24
N LEU A 56 -23.54 0.42 1.78
CA LEU A 56 -23.26 1.51 0.84
C LEU A 56 -22.28 2.54 1.42
N GLU A 57 -22.48 2.94 2.68
CA GLU A 57 -21.58 3.88 3.36
C GLU A 57 -20.18 3.28 3.56
N LYS A 58 -20.09 1.98 3.88
CA LYS A 58 -18.80 1.28 3.91
C LYS A 58 -18.11 1.34 2.55
N ASP A 59 -18.82 1.04 1.47
CA ASP A 59 -18.25 1.00 0.13
C ASP A 59 -17.73 2.39 -0.30
N VAL A 60 -18.47 3.46 0.01
CA VAL A 60 -18.01 4.85 -0.18
C VAL A 60 -16.70 5.12 0.58
N MET A 61 -16.59 4.69 1.84
CA MET A 61 -15.36 4.86 2.63
C MET A 61 -14.18 4.04 2.07
N LEU A 62 -14.45 2.86 1.51
CA LEU A 62 -13.42 2.05 0.84
C LEU A 62 -12.96 2.69 -0.47
N ASP A 63 -13.85 3.36 -1.20
CA ASP A 63 -13.49 4.13 -2.39
C ASP A 63 -12.60 5.33 -2.06
N ILE A 64 -12.92 6.07 -0.99
CA ILE A 64 -12.06 7.14 -0.47
C ILE A 64 -10.68 6.57 -0.08
N THR A 65 -10.66 5.42 0.58
CA THR A 65 -9.41 4.73 0.93
C THR A 65 -8.58 4.41 -0.33
N ALA A 66 -9.22 3.86 -1.36
CA ALA A 66 -8.56 3.54 -2.61
C ALA A 66 -8.01 4.80 -3.28
N ARG A 67 -8.74 5.92 -3.23
CA ARG A 67 -8.31 7.21 -3.77
C ARG A 67 -7.10 7.78 -3.02
N ILE A 68 -7.08 7.72 -1.68
CA ILE A 68 -5.89 8.11 -0.89
C ILE A 68 -4.66 7.33 -1.35
N LEU A 69 -4.80 6.03 -1.61
CA LEU A 69 -3.70 5.21 -2.11
C LEU A 69 -3.29 5.58 -3.54
N VAL A 70 -4.24 5.89 -4.41
CA VAL A 70 -3.96 6.30 -5.79
C VAL A 70 -3.16 7.59 -5.82
N GLU A 71 -3.58 8.59 -5.04
CA GLU A 71 -3.05 9.95 -5.08
C GLU A 71 -1.78 10.14 -4.25
N HIS A 72 -1.68 9.51 -3.08
CA HIS A 72 -0.64 9.83 -2.07
C HIS A 72 0.36 8.70 -1.82
N VAL A 73 0.22 7.56 -2.50
CA VAL A 73 1.14 6.42 -2.36
C VAL A 73 1.62 6.02 -3.74
N SER A 74 2.93 6.05 -3.96
CA SER A 74 3.51 5.66 -5.24
C SER A 74 3.65 4.13 -5.39
N GLY A 75 3.96 3.70 -6.60
CA GLY A 75 4.05 2.28 -6.98
C GLY A 75 2.77 1.77 -7.64
N ASN A 76 2.80 0.50 -8.05
CA ASN A 76 1.65 -0.14 -8.68
C ASN A 76 0.61 -0.61 -7.66
N TRP A 77 -0.59 -0.94 -8.14
CA TRP A 77 -1.70 -1.35 -7.27
C TRP A 77 -1.39 -2.56 -6.37
N GLN A 78 -0.61 -3.53 -6.85
CA GLN A 78 -0.22 -4.69 -6.06
C GLN A 78 0.72 -4.30 -4.91
N GLN A 79 1.68 -3.40 -5.17
CA GLN A 79 2.57 -2.86 -4.14
C GLN A 79 1.78 -2.09 -3.07
N LYS A 80 0.86 -1.22 -3.48
CA LYS A 80 0.01 -0.44 -2.57
C LYS A 80 -0.84 -1.36 -1.67
N LYS A 81 -1.49 -2.37 -2.24
CA LYS A 81 -2.26 -3.38 -1.47
C LYS A 81 -1.38 -4.18 -0.51
N ALA A 82 -0.19 -4.58 -0.94
CA ALA A 82 0.75 -5.30 -0.08
C ALA A 82 1.20 -4.43 1.10
N ALA A 83 1.51 -3.15 0.85
CA ALA A 83 1.85 -2.20 1.89
C ALA A 83 0.70 -1.99 2.88
N LEU A 84 -0.53 -1.85 2.39
CA LEU A 84 -1.72 -1.73 3.23
C LEU A 84 -1.92 -2.96 4.12
N ARG A 85 -1.74 -4.17 3.57
CA ARG A 85 -1.80 -5.43 4.33
C ARG A 85 -0.77 -5.46 5.45
N VAL A 86 0.46 -5.05 5.18
CA VAL A 86 1.51 -4.97 6.21
C VAL A 86 1.13 -4.00 7.32
N VAL A 87 0.54 -2.84 6.99
CA VAL A 87 0.06 -1.88 8.00
C VAL A 87 -1.08 -2.47 8.83
N ARG A 88 -2.02 -3.19 8.20
CA ARG A 88 -3.10 -3.90 8.88
C ARG A 88 -2.58 -4.95 9.86
N ASP A 89 -1.66 -5.80 9.40
CA ASP A 89 -1.17 -6.98 10.14
C ASP A 89 -0.25 -6.59 11.31
N ARG A 90 0.25 -5.34 11.34
CA ARG A 90 1.04 -4.79 12.46
C ARG A 90 0.19 -4.34 13.67
N ARG A 91 -1.13 -4.42 13.62
CA ARG A 91 -2.02 -3.90 14.67
C ARG A 91 -2.35 -4.94 15.75
N ASP A 92 -2.03 -4.59 17.00
CA ASP A 92 -2.65 -5.18 18.19
C ASP A 92 -4.01 -4.48 18.44
N GLY A 93 -5.07 -5.25 18.70
CA GLY A 93 -6.47 -4.86 18.47
C GLY A 93 -7.02 -3.68 19.30
N VAL A 94 -6.34 -3.28 20.38
CA VAL A 94 -6.83 -2.26 21.34
C VAL A 94 -6.39 -0.83 20.98
N GLN A 95 -5.21 -0.63 20.38
CA GLN A 95 -4.72 0.70 19.98
C GLN A 95 -5.51 1.29 18.81
N THR A 96 -6.20 0.45 18.04
CA THR A 96 -6.88 0.81 16.80
C THR A 96 -8.13 1.68 16.99
N LEU A 97 -8.88 1.50 18.09
CA LEU A 97 -10.09 2.28 18.37
C LEU A 97 -9.79 3.68 18.93
N ASP A 98 -8.69 3.83 19.67
CA ASP A 98 -8.26 5.14 20.17
C ASP A 98 -7.59 5.97 19.07
N ASP A 99 -6.77 5.33 18.22
CA ASP A 99 -6.27 5.96 16.99
C ASP A 99 -7.44 6.38 16.08
N PHE A 100 -8.51 5.58 16.02
CA PHE A 100 -9.71 5.89 15.25
C PHE A 100 -10.39 7.18 15.71
N ARG A 101 -10.65 7.34 17.02
CA ARG A 101 -11.28 8.56 17.56
C ARG A 101 -10.42 9.80 17.37
N ARG A 102 -9.09 9.63 17.38
CA ARG A 102 -8.14 10.75 17.38
C ARG A 102 -7.74 11.20 15.98
N PHE A 103 -7.68 10.29 15.01
CA PHE A 103 -7.05 10.57 13.71
C PHE A 103 -7.99 10.48 12.50
N ALA A 104 -9.17 9.87 12.57
CA ALA A 104 -10.01 9.68 11.38
C ALA A 104 -10.45 11.01 10.72
N THR A 105 -10.81 12.03 11.52
CA THR A 105 -11.13 13.36 11.00
C THR A 105 -9.89 14.09 10.48
N GLN A 106 -8.76 13.96 11.18
CA GLN A 106 -7.48 14.59 10.79
C GLN A 106 -6.92 13.98 9.49
N CYS A 107 -7.24 12.72 9.24
CA CYS A 107 -6.85 11.95 8.08
C CYS A 107 -7.28 12.59 6.76
N LEU A 108 -8.55 12.94 6.64
CA LEU A 108 -9.11 13.54 5.43
C LEU A 108 -8.69 15.00 5.24
N VAL A 109 -8.32 15.69 6.32
CA VAL A 109 -7.70 17.01 6.25
C VAL A 109 -6.26 16.91 5.73
N GLN A 110 -5.51 15.90 6.16
CA GLN A 110 -4.12 15.70 5.78
C GLN A 110 -3.96 15.11 4.37
N PHE A 111 -4.88 14.24 3.96
CA PHE A 111 -4.89 13.57 2.66
C PHE A 111 -6.24 13.77 1.97
N PRO A 112 -6.50 14.99 1.44
CA PRO A 112 -7.74 15.26 0.73
C PRO A 112 -7.83 14.42 -0.54
N THR A 113 -9.05 14.12 -0.93
CA THR A 113 -9.40 13.39 -2.16
C THR A 113 -10.34 14.25 -3.00
N ASN A 114 -10.03 14.49 -4.28
CA ASN A 114 -10.79 15.38 -5.17
C ASN A 114 -12.13 14.82 -5.64
#